data_AF-A0A937Z8G3-F1
#
_entry.id   AF-A0A937Z8G3-F1
#
_cell.length_a   1.000
_cell.length_b   1.000
_cell.length_c   1.000
_cell.angle_alpha   90.00
_cell.angle_beta   90.00
_cell.angle_gamma   90.00
#
_symmetry.space_group_name_H-M   'P 1'
#
loop_
_entity.id
_entity.type
_entity.pdbx_description
1 polymer ?
#
loop_
_entity_poly.entity_id
_entity_poly.type
_entity_poly.pdbx_seq_one_letter_code
_entity_poly.pdbx_strand_id
1 'polypeptide(L)' 'MSAIYKVSYVVIGESHPGAILNTERKPNVGDHITLGGREFILVEIVDLMPARGEFHFLHATLRPAPA' A
#
# COMPACT_ATOMS: atom_id res chain seq x y z
N MET A 1 -14.85 -13.42 -9.93
CA MET A 1 -14.90 -12.03 -9.44
C MET A 1 -13.72 -11.86 -8.52
N SER A 2 -12.69 -11.11 -8.95
CA SER A 2 -11.42 -10.95 -8.22
C SER A 2 -11.43 -9.58 -7.55
N ALA A 3 -11.16 -9.53 -6.25
CA ALA A 3 -11.17 -8.28 -5.49
C ALA A 3 -10.06 -7.32 -5.97
N ILE A 4 -10.37 -6.02 -6.06
CA ILE A 4 -9.42 -4.96 -6.38
C ILE A 4 -9.18 -4.11 -5.13
N TYR A 5 -7.93 -4.00 -4.70
CA TYR A 5 -7.53 -3.22 -3.55
C TYR A 5 -6.93 -1.91 -4.01
N LYS A 6 -7.61 -0.79 -3.72
CA LYS A 6 -7.10 0.56 -3.93
C LYS A 6 -6.33 0.98 -2.69
N VAL A 7 -5.01 0.98 -2.80
CA VAL A 7 -4.10 1.14 -1.67
C VAL A 7 -3.43 2.51 -1.76
N SER A 8 -3.57 3.31 -0.70
CA SER A 8 -2.84 4.56 -0.50
C SER A 8 -1.58 4.28 0.32
N TYR A 9 -0.43 4.25 -0.34
CA TYR A 9 0.87 4.08 0.31
C TYR A 9 1.39 5.42 0.84
N VAL A 10 1.93 5.44 2.05
CA VAL A 10 2.64 6.59 2.64
C VAL A 10 3.98 6.11 3.18
N VAL A 11 5.06 6.83 2.87
CA VAL A 11 6.42 6.47 3.32
C VAL A 11 6.79 7.26 4.57
N ILE A 12 7.19 6.58 5.64
CA ILE A 12 7.67 7.20 6.88
C ILE A 12 8.96 7.98 6.58
N GLY A 13 9.01 9.23 7.02
CA GLY A 13 10.23 10.05 6.97
C GLY A 13 10.51 10.74 5.63
N GLU A 14 9.64 10.57 4.63
CA GLU A 14 9.75 11.28 3.34
C GLU A 14 8.68 12.37 3.19
N SER A 15 9.08 13.50 2.60
CA SER A 15 8.21 14.67 2.36
C SER A 15 7.48 14.64 1.01
N HIS A 16 7.75 13.64 0.15
CA HIS A 16 7.28 13.54 -1.24
C HIS A 16 6.78 12.11 -1.56
N PRO A 17 5.90 11.93 -2.57
CA PRO A 17 4.52 11.58 -2.32
C PRO A 17 4.31 10.08 -2.15
N GLY A 18 3.50 9.74 -1.16
CA GLY A 18 2.77 8.50 -1.17
C GLY A 18 2.08 8.23 -2.51
N ALA A 19 1.97 6.97 -2.90
CA ALA A 19 1.34 6.57 -4.17
C ALA A 19 0.01 5.88 -3.92
N ILE A 20 -0.97 6.09 -4.79
CA ILE A 20 -2.20 5.28 -4.80
C ILE A 20 -2.10 4.29 -5.95
N LEU A 21 -2.14 2.98 -5.63
CA LEU A 21 -2.10 1.91 -6.62
C LEU A 21 -3.27 0.95 -6.42
N ASN A 22 -3.75 0.38 -7.52
CA ASN A 22 -4.67 -0.74 -7.47
C ASN A 22 -3.89 -2.06 -7.51
N THR A 23 -4.18 -2.97 -6.59
CA THR A 23 -3.57 -4.30 -6.55
C THR A 23 -4.66 -5.37 -6.56
N GLU A 24 -4.41 -6.50 -7.22
CA GLU A 24 -5.36 -7.64 -7.22
C GLU A 24 -5.25 -8.50 -5.96
N ARG A 25 -4.20 -8.31 -5.17
CA ARG A 25 -3.98 -8.97 -3.89
C ARG A 25 -3.92 -7.93 -2.77
N LYS A 26 -4.53 -8.24 -1.63
CA LYS A 26 -4.41 -7.44 -0.40
C LYS A 26 -2.93 -7.43 0.01
N PRO A 27 -2.30 -6.25 0.13
CA PRO A 27 -0.95 -6.16 0.68
C PRO A 27 -0.95 -6.59 2.15
N ASN A 28 0.16 -7.13 2.60
CA ASN A 28 0.36 -7.58 3.97
C ASN A 28 1.56 -6.90 4.61
N VAL A 29 1.56 -6.79 5.93
CA VAL A 29 2.72 -6.30 6.68
C VAL A 29 3.91 -7.22 6.41
N GLY A 30 5.05 -6.61 6.08
CA GLY A 30 6.26 -7.29 5.63
C GLY A 30 6.40 -7.38 4.11
N ASP A 31 5.38 -7.06 3.32
CA ASP A 31 5.48 -7.07 1.87
C ASP A 31 6.47 -6.00 1.38
N HIS A 32 7.23 -6.37 0.33
CA HIS A 32 8.15 -5.49 -0.37
C HIS A 32 7.42 -4.81 -1.52
N ILE A 33 7.36 -3.47 -1.49
CA ILE A 33 6.62 -2.64 -2.44
C ILE A 33 7.61 -1.74 -3.18
N THR A 34 7.61 -1.83 -4.51
CA THR A 34 8.44 -0.96 -5.35
C THR A 34 7.67 0.26 -5.81
N LEU A 35 8.10 1.46 -5.38
CA LEU A 35 7.54 2.74 -5.80
C LEU A 35 8.63 3.57 -6.49
N GLY A 36 8.39 4.00 -7.73
CA GLY A 36 9.34 4.84 -8.47
C GLY A 36 10.74 4.23 -8.63
N GLY A 37 10.85 2.89 -8.66
CA GLY A 37 12.13 2.18 -8.75
C GLY A 37 12.87 1.99 -7.42
N ARG A 38 12.29 2.42 -6.28
CA ARG A 38 12.83 2.20 -4.94
C ARG A 38 12.00 1.17 -4.20
N GLU A 39 12.64 0.35 -3.38
CA GLU A 39 12.00 -0.69 -2.59
C GLU A 39 11.68 -0.20 -1.17
N PHE A 40 10.49 -0.55 -0.70
CA PHE A 40 9.98 -0.22 0.61
C PHE A 40 9.33 -1.44 1.25
N ILE A 41 9.26 -1.46 2.57
CA ILE A 41 8.64 -2.53 3.34
C ILE A 41 7.38 -2.00 3.97
N LEU A 42 6.27 -2.70 3.77
CA LEU A 42 4.99 -2.40 4.41
C LEU A 42 5.05 -2.71 5.89
N VAL A 43 4.76 -1.73 6.74
CA VAL A 43 4.81 -1.87 8.21
C VAL A 43 3.43 -1.83 8.86
N GLU A 44 2.46 -1.24 8.19
CA GLU A 44 1.09 -1.13 8.70
C GLU A 44 0.11 -1.09 7.54
N ILE A 45 -1.05 -1.75 7.71
CA ILE A 45 -2.16 -1.64 6.77
C ILE A 45 -3.47 -1.47 7.52
N VAL A 46 -4.30 -0.55 7.02
CA VAL A 46 -5.59 -0.19 7.64
C VAL A 46 -6.66 -0.10 6.56
N ASP A 47 -7.83 -0.69 6.83
CA ASP A 47 -9.01 -0.53 6.00
C ASP A 47 -9.61 0.87 6.25
N LEU A 48 -9.62 1.73 5.21
CA LEU A 48 -10.07 3.12 5.32
C LEU A 48 -11.58 3.25 5.39
N MET A 49 -12.29 2.36 4.69
CA MET A 49 -13.74 2.32 4.65
C MET A 49 -14.21 0.93 4.20
N PRO A 50 -15.49 0.56 4.45
CA PRO A 50 -16.06 -0.67 3.95
C PRO A 50 -15.92 -0.80 2.43
N ALA A 51 -15.73 -2.04 1.96
CA ALA A 51 -15.66 -2.34 0.54
C ALA A 51 -16.93 -1.93 -0.21
N ARG A 52 -16.78 -1.53 -1.47
CA ARG A 52 -17.88 -1.16 -2.36
C ARG A 52 -17.82 -2.04 -3.60
N GLY A 53 -18.69 -3.04 -3.67
CA GLY A 53 -18.61 -4.07 -4.73
C GLY A 53 -17.30 -4.84 -4.62
N GLU A 54 -16.53 -4.88 -5.70
CA GLU A 54 -15.22 -5.56 -5.74
C GLU A 54 -14.06 -4.69 -5.21
N PHE A 55 -14.31 -3.41 -4.89
CA PHE A 55 -13.27 -2.47 -4.49
C PHE A 55 -13.10 -2.39 -2.97
N HIS A 56 -11.88 -2.62 -2.51
CA HIS A 56 -11.44 -2.45 -1.13
C HIS A 56 -10.51 -1.22 -1.03
N PHE A 57 -10.65 -0.43 0.02
CA PHE A 57 -9.90 0.83 0.19
C PHE A 57 -8.96 0.70 1.38
N LEU A 58 -7.65 0.67 1.10
CA LEU A 58 -6.63 0.43 2.10
C LEU A 58 -5.68 1.63 2.21
N HIS A 59 -5.17 1.87 3.40
CA HIS A 59 -4.02 2.73 3.66
C HIS A 59 -2.87 1.86 4.12
N ALA A 60 -1.70 2.04 3.52
CA ALA A 60 -0.51 1.27 3.84
C ALA A 60 0.64 2.22 4.19
N THR A 61 1.20 2.03 5.38
CA THR A 61 2.40 2.74 5.81
C THR A 61 3.62 1.91 5.42
N LEU A 62 4.59 2.56 4.78
CA LEU A 62 5.82 1.97 4.30
C LEU A 62 7.02 2.57 5.03
N ARG A 63 8.08 1.78 5.16
CA ARG A 63 9.42 2.27 5.50
C ARG A 63 10.41 1.96 4.39
N PRO A 64 11.50 2.71 4.23
CA PRO A 64 12.59 2.32 3.32
C PRO A 64 13.11 0.92 3.63
N ALA A 65 13.38 0.13 2.59
CA ALA A 65 14.11 -1.13 2.74
C ALA A 65 15.57 -0.85 3.19
N PRO A 66 16.18 -1.74 3.99
CA PRO A 66 17.62 -1.68 4.24
C PRO A 66 18.39 -1.79 2.93
N ALA A 67 19.53 -1.09 2.83
CA ALA A 67 20.46 -1.20 1.72
C ALA A 67 21.23 -2.53 1.74
#